data_AF-A0A6L3X5V5-F1
#
_entry.id   AF-A0A6L3X5V5-F1
#
_cell.length_a   1.000
_cell.length_b   1.000
_cell.length_c   1.000
_cell.angle_alpha   90.00
_cell.angle_beta   90.00
_cell.angle_gamma   90.00
#
_symmetry.space_group_name_H-M   'P 1'
#
loop_
_entity.id
_entity.type
_entity.pdbx_description
1 polymer ?
#
loop_
_entity_poly.entity_id
_entity_poly.type
_entity_poly.pdbx_seq_one_letter_code
_entity_poly.pdbx_strand_id
1 'polypeptide(L)' 'VLLSDRVLMMTNGPAATVGEILRVDLPRRRNRVQLADDSRYHHMRQQILHFLYEKQPKAA' A
#
# COMPACT_ATOMS: atom_id res chain seq x y z
N VAL A 1 1.35 -1.54 9.08
CA VAL A 1 2.08 -2.82 8.98
C VAL A 1 2.51 -2.98 7.53
N LEU A 2 3.65 -2.38 7.18
CA LEU A 2 4.34 -2.64 5.90
C LEU A 2 5.46 -3.64 6.22
N LEU A 3 5.09 -4.90 6.50
CA LEU A 3 6.06 -5.94 6.83
C LEU A 3 6.62 -6.63 5.57
N SER A 4 5.91 -6.53 4.45
CA SER A 4 6.31 -7.09 3.17
C SER A 4 7.28 -6.17 2.43
N ASP A 5 8.15 -6.75 1.60
CA ASP A 5 9.02 -5.98 0.69
C ASP A 5 8.28 -5.50 -0.57
N ARG A 6 7.11 -6.09 -0.85
CA ARG A 6 6.22 -5.70 -1.95
C ARG A 6 4.77 -5.83 -1.53
N VAL A 7 3.95 -4.91 -2.01
CA VAL A 7 2.48 -4.94 -1.88
C VAL A 7 1.92 -4.97 -3.29
N LEU A 8 1.20 -6.03 -3.63
CA LEU A 8 0.49 -6.14 -4.89
C LEU A 8 -0.93 -5.64 -4.67
N MET A 9 -1.29 -4.58 -5.38
CA MET A 9 -2.61 -3.98 -5.33
C MET A 9 -3.42 -4.55 -6.50
N MET A 10 -4.55 -5.17 -6.20
CA MET A 10 -5.38 -5.88 -7.17
C MET A 10 -6.57 -5.02 -7.62
N THR A 11 -7.03 -5.25 -8.85
CA THR A 11 -8.31 -4.72 -9.32
C THR A 11 -9.48 -5.45 -8.67
N ASN A 12 -10.69 -4.88 -8.74
CA ASN A 12 -11.87 -5.47 -8.11
C ASN A 12 -12.56 -6.51 -9.01
N GLY A 13 -13.27 -7.45 -8.39
CA GLY A 13 -14.17 -8.39 -9.07
C GLY A 13 -13.59 -9.80 -9.29
N PRO A 14 -14.40 -10.74 -9.81
CA PRO A 14 -14.05 -12.16 -9.95
C PRO A 14 -12.93 -12.44 -10.97
N ALA A 15 -12.62 -11.48 -11.85
CA ALA A 15 -11.48 -11.54 -12.78
C ALA A 15 -10.36 -10.56 -12.38
N ALA A 16 -10.21 -10.30 -11.08
CA ALA A 16 -9.20 -9.39 -10.55
C ALA A 16 -7.79 -9.73 -11.06
N THR A 17 -7.09 -8.71 -11.53
CA THR A 17 -5.70 -8.76 -11.98
C THR A 17 -4.84 -7.88 -11.07
N VAL A 18 -3.52 -8.02 -11.19
CA VAL A 18 -2.60 -7.09 -10.54
C VAL A 18 -2.72 -5.75 -11.25
N GLY A 19 -3.16 -4.72 -10.52
CA GLY A 19 -3.25 -3.36 -11.03
C GLY A 19 -1.94 -2.61 -10.89
N GLU A 20 -1.35 -2.66 -9.71
CA GLU A 20 -0.09 -1.97 -9.41
C GLU A 20 0.72 -2.73 -8.36
N ILE A 21 2.05 -2.59 -8.42
CA ILE A 21 2.98 -3.22 -7.50
C ILE A 21 3.78 -2.14 -6.79
N LEU A 22 3.53 -1.97 -5.50
CA LEU A 22 4.32 -1.10 -4.66
C LEU A 22 5.53 -1.84 -4.10
N ARG A 23 6.74 -1.31 -4.34
CA ARG A 23 7.97 -1.79 -3.70
C ARG A 23 8.18 -1.05 -2.38
N VAL A 24 8.43 -1.81 -1.31
CA VAL A 24 8.73 -1.28 0.01
C VAL A 24 10.24 -1.34 0.23
N ASP A 25 10.91 -0.22 -0.04
CA ASP A 25 12.36 -0.04 0.11
C ASP A 25 12.81 0.31 1.55
N LEU A 26 11.88 0.23 2.51
CA LEU A 26 12.19 0.46 3.92
C LEU A 26 13.17 -0.61 4.45
N PRO A 27 14.25 -0.21 5.15
CA PRO A 27 15.24 -1.15 5.66
C PRO A 27 14.64 -2.17 6.62
N ARG A 28 15.25 -3.37 6.68
CA ARG A 28 14.76 -4.48 7.50
C ARG A 28 15.03 -4.27 9.01
N ARG A 29 14.21 -4.94 9.83
CA ARG A 29 13.75 -4.59 11.20
C ARG A 29 12.84 -3.34 11.23
N ARG A 30 11.64 -3.52 10.68
CA ARG A 30 10.57 -2.53 10.63
C ARG A 30 9.82 -2.48 11.96
N ASN A 31 10.25 -1.63 12.90
CA ASN A 31 9.51 -1.39 14.14
C ASN A 31 8.42 -0.34 13.90
N ARG A 32 7.16 -0.69 14.21
CA ARG A 32 6.00 0.17 13.98
C ARG A 32 6.11 1.54 14.66
N VAL A 33 6.70 1.61 15.85
CA VAL A 33 6.84 2.86 16.60
C VAL A 33 7.88 3.77 15.93
N GLN A 34 9.01 3.20 15.50
CA GLN A 34 10.07 3.96 14.82
C GLN A 34 9.65 4.44 13.42
N LEU A 35 8.80 3.66 12.74
CA LEU A 35 8.26 4.01 11.43
C LEU A 35 7.10 5.01 11.50
N ALA A 36 6.58 5.31 12.70
CA ALA A 36 5.45 6.20 12.86
C ALA A 36 5.74 7.65 12.42
N ASP A 37 7.02 8.06 12.45
CA ASP A 37 7.49 9.39 12.04
C ASP A 37 8.31 9.37 10.73
N ASP A 38 8.45 8.21 10.07
CA ASP A 38 9.20 8.10 8.80
C ASP A 38 8.34 8.60 7.63
N SER A 39 8.80 9.65 6.97
CA SER A 39 8.10 10.27 5.83
C SER A 39 7.89 9.32 4.64
N ARG A 40 8.82 8.38 4.40
CA ARG A 40 8.67 7.37 3.34
C ARG A 40 7.60 6.36 3.69
N TYR A 41 7.51 5.96 4.96
CA TYR A 41 6.43 5.10 5.45
C TYR A 41 5.07 5.77 5.23
N HIS A 42 4.95 7.07 5.54
CA HIS A 42 3.72 7.83 5.27
C HIS A 42 3.41 7.91 3.79
N HIS A 43 4.39 8.20 2.94
CA HIS A 43 4.20 8.31 1.49
C HIS A 43 3.69 6.99 0.90
N MET A 44 4.34 5.86 1.22
CA MET A 44 3.90 4.54 0.78
C MET A 44 2.49 4.20 1.28
N ARG A 45 2.18 4.53 2.53
CA ARG A 45 0.83 4.34 3.08
C ARG A 45 -0.20 5.17 2.31
N GLN A 46 0.12 6.42 1.97
CA GLN A 46 -0.77 7.28 1.19
C GLN A 46 -0.99 6.73 -0.22
N GLN A 47 0.05 6.22 -0.88
CA GLN A 47 -0.09 5.58 -2.21
C GLN A 47 -1.06 4.39 -2.18
N ILE A 48 -0.92 3.50 -1.18
CA ILE A 48 -1.85 2.37 -1.02
C ILE A 48 -3.28 2.87 -0.81
N LEU A 49 -3.47 3.84 0.10
CA LEU A 49 -4.80 4.38 0.37
C LEU A 49 -5.40 5.05 -0.87
N HIS A 50 -4.60 5.81 -1.59
CA HIS A 50 -5.01 6.48 -2.82
C HIS A 50 -5.48 5.45 -3.87
N PHE A 51 -4.70 4.39 -4.11
CA PHE A 51 -5.12 3.30 -5.01
C PHE A 51 -6.45 2.69 -4.58
N LEU A 52 -6.63 2.43 -3.28
CA LEU A 52 -7.87 1.86 -2.74
C LEU A 52 -9.06 2.82 -2.93
N TYR A 53 -8.86 4.13 -2.73
CA TYR A 53 -9.93 5.13 -2.89
C TYR A 53 -10.29 5.37 -4.36
N GLU A 54 -9.31 5.43 -5.26
CA GLU A 54 -9.58 5.60 -6.70
C GLU A 54 -10.32 4.40 -7.31
N LYS A 55 -10.07 3.20 -6.78
CA LYS A 55 -10.68 1.96 -7.27
C LYS A 55 -11.91 1.54 -6.48
N GLN A 56 -12.23 2.20 -5.37
CA GLN A 56 -13.55 2.07 -4.74
C GLN A 56 -14.59 2.68 -5.69
N PRO A 57 -15.54 1.91 -6.23
CA PRO A 57 -16.72 2.52 -6.81
C PRO A 57 -17.37 3.36 -5.72
N LYS A 58 -17.61 4.65 -6.00
CA LYS A 58 -18.45 5.50 -5.15
C LYS A 58 -19.73 4.69 -4.94
N ALA A 59 -20.00 4.26 -3.70
CA ALA A 59 -21.26 3.60 -3.40
C ALA A 59 -22.36 4.58 -3.84
N ALA A 60 -23.06 4.22 -4.92
CA ALA A 60 -24.15 4.99 -5.49
C ALA A 60 -25.38 4.87 -4.58
#